data_AF-A0AAD4SES8-F1
#
_entry.id   AF-A0AAD4SES8-F1
#
_cell.length_a   1.000
_cell.length_b   1.000
_cell.length_c   1.000
_cell.angle_alpha   90.00
_cell.angle_beta   90.00
_cell.angle_gamma   90.00
#
_symmetry.space_group_name_H-M   'P 1'
#
loop_
_entity.id
_entity.type
_entity.pdbx_description
1 polymer ?
#
loop_
_entity_poly.entity_id
_entity_poly.type
_entity_poly.pdbx_seq_one_letter_code
_entity_poly.pdbx_strand_id
1 'polypeptide(L)'
;MYLKAELSWNVVVPAEQVYGERLLLQRSIMLQLLEDFSNRKGNKECGYFLASTVLERIGDGKIRQDSGDVLFPVVFNCITFKPFKGEILCGVVNRVMKYGVFLSCGPTENVFISVRKMGDYHHFRGEKQVFQNDKDSKIEMDVQVRFKVLGAKWIETESQYQVLGTLEGDYLGPIYRGESKF
;
A
#
# COMPACT_ATOMS: atom_id res chain seq x y z
N MET A 1 7.73 -7.23 1.50
CA MET A 1 6.61 -6.29 1.36
C MET A 1 5.63 -6.69 0.27
N TYR A 2 6.07 -7.01 -0.95
CA TYR A 2 5.18 -7.47 -2.02
C TYR A 2 4.89 -8.95 -1.93
N LEU A 3 3.63 -9.33 -2.10
CA LEU A 3 3.18 -10.72 -2.05
C LEU A 3 2.30 -11.03 -3.26
N LYS A 4 2.33 -12.28 -3.70
CA LYS A 4 1.29 -12.82 -4.59
C LYS A 4 0.17 -13.36 -3.72
N ALA A 5 -1.07 -12.98 -4.02
CA ALA A 5 -2.26 -13.49 -3.36
C ALA A 5 -3.26 -14.02 -4.39
N GLU A 6 -3.96 -15.10 -4.04
CA GLU A 6 -5.11 -15.59 -4.77
C GLU A 6 -6.37 -15.09 -4.07
N LEU A 7 -7.30 -14.50 -4.82
CA LEU A 7 -8.55 -13.93 -4.32
C LEU A 7 -9.74 -14.56 -5.02
N SER A 8 -10.84 -14.73 -4.29
CA SER A 8 -12.11 -15.22 -4.81
C SER A 8 -13.20 -14.19 -4.59
N TRP A 9 -13.67 -13.55 -5.67
CA TRP A 9 -14.68 -12.49 -5.63
C TRP A 9 -15.93 -12.87 -6.41
N ASN A 10 -17.06 -12.28 -6.05
CA ASN A 10 -18.28 -12.37 -6.81
C ASN A 10 -18.41 -11.10 -7.67
N VAL A 11 -18.34 -11.28 -8.99
CA VAL A 11 -18.44 -10.20 -9.98
C VAL A 11 -19.86 -10.18 -10.52
N VAL A 12 -20.51 -9.02 -10.50
CA VAL A 12 -21.91 -8.87 -10.97
C VAL A 12 -21.90 -8.25 -12.36
N VAL A 13 -22.41 -8.98 -13.35
CA VAL A 13 -22.52 -8.48 -14.73
C VAL A 13 -23.98 -8.11 -15.01
N PRO A 14 -24.25 -6.88 -15.48
CA PRO A 14 -25.60 -6.45 -15.87
C PRO A 14 -26.20 -7.35 -16.94
N ALA A 15 -27.50 -7.64 -16.83
CA ALA A 15 -28.19 -8.58 -17.73
C ALA A 15 -28.01 -8.23 -19.22
N GLU A 16 -27.95 -6.94 -19.57
CA GLU A 16 -27.76 -6.47 -20.95
C GLU A 16 -26.42 -6.90 -21.55
N GLN A 17 -25.41 -7.09 -20.70
CA GLN A 17 -24.05 -7.48 -21.10
C GLN A 17 -23.85 -8.99 -21.11
N VAL A 18 -24.84 -9.75 -20.62
CA VAL A 18 -24.81 -11.22 -20.59
C VAL A 18 -25.25 -11.82 -21.92
N TYR A 19 -26.09 -11.11 -22.69
CA TYR A 19 -26.54 -11.56 -24.00
C TYR A 19 -25.49 -11.27 -25.08
N GLY A 20 -24.72 -12.29 -25.47
CA GLY A 20 -23.73 -12.18 -26.55
C GLY A 20 -22.86 -13.42 -26.72
N GLU A 21 -21.92 -13.36 -27.65
CA GLU A 21 -20.91 -14.41 -27.84
C GLU A 21 -20.08 -14.63 -26.55
N ARG A 22 -19.60 -15.86 -26.34
CA ARG A 22 -18.84 -16.25 -25.14
C ARG A 22 -17.66 -15.31 -24.83
N LEU A 23 -16.98 -14.79 -25.85
CA LEU A 23 -15.85 -13.86 -25.70
C LEU A 23 -16.30 -12.50 -25.15
N LEU A 24 -17.50 -12.04 -25.52
CA LEU A 24 -18.06 -10.78 -25.01
C LEU A 24 -18.37 -10.90 -23.52
N LEU A 25 -18.96 -12.02 -23.09
CA LEU A 25 -19.23 -12.27 -21.68
C LEU A 25 -17.94 -12.30 -20.83
N GLN A 26 -16.90 -13.00 -21.28
CA GLN A 26 -15.62 -13.03 -20.57
C GLN A 26 -14.99 -11.63 -20.46
N ARG A 27 -15.09 -10.83 -21.52
CA ARG A 27 -14.64 -9.43 -21.50
C ARG A 27 -15.43 -8.61 -20.49
N SER A 28 -16.76 -8.73 -20.43
CA SER A 28 -17.60 -8.01 -19.47
C SER A 28 -17.23 -8.38 -18.03
N ILE A 29 -17.04 -9.68 -17.73
CA ILE A 29 -16.60 -10.14 -16.40
C ILE A 29 -15.23 -9.56 -16.05
N MET A 30 -14.27 -9.55 -16.99
CA MET A 30 -12.94 -8.97 -16.76
C MET A 30 -13.01 -7.46 -16.49
N LEU A 31 -13.79 -6.72 -17.27
CA LEU A 31 -13.93 -5.27 -17.09
C LEU A 31 -14.55 -4.95 -15.73
N GLN A 32 -15.61 -5.64 -15.35
CA GLN A 32 -16.24 -5.46 -14.05
C GLN A 32 -15.30 -5.86 -12.90
N LEU A 33 -14.55 -6.96 -13.05
CA LEU A 33 -13.55 -7.36 -12.07
C LEU A 33 -12.49 -6.27 -11.87
N LEU A 34 -11.98 -5.70 -12.95
CA LEU A 34 -10.97 -4.64 -12.90
C LEU A 34 -11.52 -3.36 -12.26
N GLU A 35 -12.77 -3.00 -12.57
CA GLU A 35 -13.46 -1.88 -11.93
C GLU A 35 -13.61 -2.11 -10.42
N ASP A 36 -14.18 -3.25 -10.02
CA ASP A 36 -14.33 -3.64 -8.62
C ASP A 36 -12.98 -3.69 -7.89
N PHE A 37 -11.92 -4.14 -8.57
CA PHE A 37 -10.57 -4.20 -8.02
C PHE A 37 -9.99 -2.81 -7.79
N SER A 38 -10.14 -1.90 -8.76
CA SER A 38 -9.68 -0.52 -8.65
C SER A 38 -10.36 0.24 -7.51
N ASN A 39 -11.61 -0.11 -7.18
CA ASN A 39 -12.40 0.52 -6.13
C ASN A 39 -12.07 -0.01 -4.72
N ARG A 40 -11.27 -1.08 -4.59
CA ARG A 40 -10.90 -1.67 -3.30
C ARG A 40 -9.42 -1.48 -3.01
N LYS A 41 -9.10 -0.75 -1.94
CA LYS A 41 -7.70 -0.50 -1.52
C LYS A 41 -6.96 -1.76 -1.05
N GLY A 42 -7.66 -2.71 -0.44
CA GLY A 42 -7.03 -3.86 0.21
C GLY A 42 -7.87 -4.41 1.37
N ASN A 43 -7.28 -5.33 2.14
CA ASN A 43 -7.85 -5.84 3.38
C ASN A 43 -6.75 -6.22 4.39
N LYS A 44 -7.14 -6.58 5.61
CA LYS A 44 -6.21 -6.96 6.69
C LYS A 44 -5.36 -8.20 6.35
N GLU A 45 -5.92 -9.17 5.63
CA GLU A 45 -5.30 -10.46 5.36
C GLU A 45 -4.19 -10.33 4.32
N CYS A 46 -4.52 -9.72 3.17
CA CYS A 46 -3.66 -9.61 2.00
C CYS A 46 -2.88 -8.28 1.94
N GLY A 47 -3.30 -7.28 2.71
CA GLY A 47 -2.77 -5.92 2.65
C GLY A 47 -3.36 -5.11 1.50
N TYR A 48 -2.61 -4.13 1.00
CA TYR A 48 -3.03 -3.30 -0.12
C TYR A 48 -3.04 -4.09 -1.42
N PHE A 49 -4.10 -3.95 -2.22
CA PHE A 49 -4.16 -4.48 -3.57
C PHE A 49 -3.44 -3.52 -4.53
N LEU A 50 -2.51 -4.04 -5.34
CA LEU A 50 -1.74 -3.21 -6.27
C LEU A 50 -2.11 -3.47 -7.73
N ALA A 51 -2.11 -4.74 -8.12
CA ALA A 51 -2.41 -5.12 -9.50
C ALA A 51 -2.99 -6.53 -9.56
N SER A 52 -4.08 -6.71 -10.30
CA SER A 52 -4.51 -8.03 -10.74
C SER A 52 -3.54 -8.55 -11.81
N THR A 53 -3.33 -9.87 -11.85
CA THR A 53 -2.31 -10.48 -12.71
C THR A 53 -2.90 -11.55 -13.62
N VAL A 54 -3.47 -12.61 -13.05
CA VAL A 54 -3.97 -13.76 -13.81
C VAL A 54 -5.38 -14.07 -13.36
N LEU A 55 -6.29 -14.19 -14.32
CA LEU A 55 -7.62 -14.74 -14.09
C LEU A 55 -7.54 -16.26 -14.14
N GLU A 56 -7.71 -16.92 -13.00
CA GLU A 56 -7.53 -18.37 -12.88
C GLU A 56 -8.80 -19.13 -13.25
N ARG A 57 -9.96 -18.68 -12.73
CA ARG A 57 -11.23 -19.37 -12.95
C ARG A 57 -12.40 -18.41 -12.91
N ILE A 58 -13.32 -18.60 -13.86
CA ILE A 58 -14.68 -18.06 -13.81
C ILE A 58 -15.61 -19.25 -13.54
N GLY A 59 -16.35 -19.21 -12.44
CA GLY A 59 -17.38 -20.18 -12.11
C GLY A 59 -18.70 -19.87 -12.81
N ASP A 60 -19.66 -20.79 -12.69
CA ASP A 60 -20.97 -20.64 -13.33
C ASP A 60 -21.75 -19.43 -12.77
N GLY A 61 -22.36 -18.69 -13.67
CA GLY A 61 -23.16 -17.51 -13.36
C GLY A 61 -24.46 -17.87 -12.65
N LYS A 62 -24.83 -17.10 -11.62
CA LYS A 62 -26.09 -17.23 -10.90
C LYS A 62 -26.92 -15.96 -11.07
N ILE A 63 -28.14 -16.11 -11.59
CA ILE A 63 -29.06 -14.99 -11.79
C ILE A 63 -29.56 -14.50 -10.42
N ARG A 64 -29.51 -13.18 -10.20
CA ARG A 64 -30.06 -12.52 -9.02
C ARG A 64 -31.56 -12.31 -9.22
N GLN A 65 -32.37 -12.76 -8.26
CA GLN A 65 -33.83 -12.75 -8.37
C GLN A 65 -34.42 -11.35 -8.50
N ASP A 66 -33.79 -10.34 -7.88
CA ASP A 66 -34.35 -8.98 -7.80
C ASP A 66 -34.04 -8.12 -9.04
N SER A 67 -32.84 -8.25 -9.62
CA SER A 67 -32.39 -7.39 -10.71
C SER A 67 -32.27 -8.09 -12.07
N GLY A 68 -32.23 -9.42 -12.10
CA GLY A 68 -31.92 -10.19 -13.31
C GLY A 68 -30.43 -10.20 -13.69
N ASP A 69 -29.57 -9.47 -12.97
CA ASP A 69 -28.12 -9.50 -13.17
C ASP A 69 -27.54 -10.87 -12.87
N VAL A 70 -26.37 -11.16 -13.42
CA VAL A 70 -25.71 -12.44 -13.24
C VAL A 70 -24.45 -12.28 -12.39
N LEU A 71 -24.39 -13.03 -11.30
CA LEU A 71 -23.25 -13.10 -10.40
C LEU A 71 -22.32 -14.25 -10.81
N PHE A 72 -21.07 -13.92 -11.11
CA PHE A 72 -20.02 -14.88 -11.45
C PHE A 72 -19.01 -14.98 -10.30
N PRO A 73 -18.81 -16.18 -9.70
CA PRO A 73 -17.70 -16.41 -8.79
C PRO A 73 -16.40 -16.45 -9.58
N VAL A 74 -15.43 -15.61 -9.24
CA VAL A 74 -14.18 -15.44 -9.97
C VAL A 74 -13.00 -15.63 -9.04
N VAL A 75 -12.06 -16.48 -9.44
CA VAL A 75 -10.76 -16.67 -8.78
C VAL A 75 -9.66 -16.05 -9.64
N PHE A 76 -8.84 -15.21 -9.03
CA PHE A 76 -7.76 -14.51 -9.72
C PHE A 76 -6.58 -14.23 -8.79
N ASN A 77 -5.41 -14.09 -9.39
CA ASN A 77 -4.17 -13.74 -8.71
C ASN A 77 -3.94 -12.23 -8.75
N CYS A 78 -3.40 -11.66 -7.67
CA CYS A 78 -2.98 -10.27 -7.61
C CYS A 78 -1.65 -10.10 -6.87
N ILE A 79 -0.99 -8.97 -7.12
CA ILE A 79 0.14 -8.48 -6.35
C ILE A 79 -0.40 -7.57 -5.26
N THR A 80 0.05 -7.81 -4.03
CA THR A 80 -0.34 -7.03 -2.86
C THR A 80 0.88 -6.44 -2.16
N PHE A 81 0.65 -5.43 -1.31
CA PHE A 81 1.67 -4.87 -0.42
C PHE A 81 1.21 -4.98 1.04
N LYS A 82 2.04 -5.62 1.86
CA LYS A 82 1.80 -5.76 3.29
C LYS A 82 3.10 -5.49 4.06
N PRO A 83 3.16 -4.46 4.92
CA PRO A 83 4.33 -4.21 5.75
C PRO A 83 4.38 -5.21 6.92
N PHE A 84 5.58 -5.73 7.23
CA PHE A 84 5.79 -6.68 8.32
C PHE A 84 6.65 -6.10 9.44
N LYS A 85 6.36 -6.51 10.68
CA LYS A 85 7.21 -6.17 11.82
C LYS A 85 8.63 -6.71 11.61
N GLY A 86 9.63 -5.87 11.83
CA GLY A 86 11.04 -6.18 11.66
C GLY A 86 11.59 -5.92 10.26
N GLU A 87 10.72 -5.67 9.27
CA GLU A 87 11.12 -5.36 7.90
C GLU A 87 11.84 -3.99 7.84
N ILE A 88 12.84 -3.88 6.95
CA ILE A 88 13.52 -2.62 6.65
C ILE A 88 12.91 -2.05 5.37
N LEU A 89 12.34 -0.86 5.47
CA LEU A 89 11.67 -0.17 4.38
C LEU A 89 12.29 1.20 4.13
N CYS A 90 12.03 1.76 2.95
CA CYS A 90 12.43 3.13 2.59
C CYS A 90 11.17 3.94 2.32
N GLY A 91 11.01 5.05 3.02
CA GLY A 91 9.90 5.99 2.82
C GLY A 91 10.41 7.40 2.56
N VAL A 92 9.56 8.24 1.98
CA VAL A 92 9.85 9.66 1.78
C VAL A 92 9.14 10.45 2.85
N VAL A 93 9.84 11.38 3.52
CA VAL A 93 9.25 12.22 4.55
C VAL A 93 8.19 13.14 3.94
N ASN A 94 6.95 12.99 4.38
CA ASN A 94 5.83 13.81 3.93
C ASN A 94 5.54 14.97 4.89
N ARG A 95 5.91 14.84 6.17
CA ARG A 95 5.66 15.84 7.19
C ARG A 95 6.65 15.70 8.34
N VAL A 96 7.25 16.82 8.74
CA VAL A 96 8.08 16.92 9.94
C VAL A 96 7.28 17.59 11.05
N MET A 97 7.30 17.02 12.24
CA MET A 97 6.70 17.58 13.45
C MET A 97 7.71 17.60 14.60
N LYS A 98 7.46 18.42 15.62
CA LYS A 98 8.25 18.47 16.86
C LYS A 98 8.52 17.09 17.50
N TYR A 99 7.54 16.18 17.43
CA TYR A 99 7.60 14.88 18.14
C TYR A 99 7.96 13.69 17.23
N GLY A 100 8.24 13.92 15.96
CA GLY A 100 8.56 12.86 15.00
C GLY A 100 8.30 13.27 13.56
N VAL A 101 8.45 12.31 12.65
CA VAL A 101 8.21 12.51 11.22
C VAL A 101 7.22 11.49 10.70
N PHE A 102 6.43 11.93 9.73
CA PHE A 102 5.58 11.06 8.94
C PHE A 102 6.24 10.80 7.59
N LEU A 103 6.14 9.56 7.13
CA LEU A 103 6.69 9.11 5.87
C LEU A 103 5.62 8.37 5.05
N SER A 104 5.75 8.48 3.74
CA SER A 104 5.05 7.65 2.78
C SER A 104 5.98 6.57 2.25
N CYS A 105 5.57 5.31 2.33
CA CYS A 105 6.30 4.14 1.84
C CYS A 105 5.39 3.27 0.96
N GLY A 106 5.57 3.35 -0.35
CA GLY A 106 4.67 2.70 -1.30
C GLY A 106 3.23 3.17 -1.09
N PRO A 107 2.23 2.27 -0.97
CA PRO A 107 0.83 2.65 -0.71
C PRO A 107 0.55 3.06 0.76
N THR A 108 1.55 2.96 1.64
CA THR A 108 1.39 3.31 3.06
C THR A 108 1.79 4.77 3.30
N GLU A 109 0.82 5.65 3.48
CA GLU A 109 1.06 7.09 3.72
C GLU A 109 1.27 7.44 5.20
N ASN A 110 0.90 6.52 6.10
CA ASN A 110 0.86 6.74 7.55
C ASN A 110 1.97 5.95 8.27
N VAL A 111 3.23 6.14 7.86
CA VAL A 111 4.39 5.69 8.64
C VAL A 111 4.79 6.78 9.60
N PHE A 112 4.81 6.51 10.90
CA PHE A 112 5.27 7.46 11.92
C PHE A 112 6.52 6.96 12.61
N ILE A 113 7.53 7.83 12.71
CA ILE A 113 8.72 7.61 13.53
C ILE A 113 8.73 8.69 14.60
N SER A 114 8.65 8.26 15.87
CA SER A 114 8.77 9.17 17.01
C SER A 114 10.20 9.66 17.16
N VAL A 115 10.39 10.90 17.63
CA VAL A 115 11.70 11.43 18.03
C VAL A 115 12.45 10.51 18.99
N ARG A 116 11.74 9.79 19.87
CA ARG A 116 12.33 8.81 20.81
C ARG A 116 12.95 7.60 20.11
N LYS A 117 12.61 7.38 18.84
CA LYS A 117 13.06 6.28 17.98
C LYS A 117 13.95 6.76 16.84
N MET A 118 14.44 7.99 16.92
CA MET A 118 15.34 8.58 15.93
C MET A 118 16.81 8.58 16.36
N GLY A 119 17.19 7.98 17.49
CA GLY A 119 18.59 7.92 17.91
C GLY A 119 19.16 9.29 18.27
N ASP A 120 20.21 9.73 17.55
CA ASP A 120 21.01 10.95 17.78
C ASP A 120 20.45 12.20 17.07
N TYR A 121 19.27 12.10 16.46
CA TYR A 121 18.66 13.22 15.74
C TYR A 121 17.92 14.16 16.69
N HIS A 122 18.24 15.44 16.60
CA HIS A 122 17.65 16.51 17.40
C HIS A 122 16.77 17.41 16.53
N HIS A 123 15.62 17.80 17.07
CA HIS A 123 14.70 18.70 16.38
C HIS A 123 15.23 20.14 16.43
N PHE A 124 15.54 20.72 15.28
CA PHE A 124 15.92 22.12 15.17
C PHE A 124 14.70 22.99 14.87
N ARG A 125 14.50 24.06 15.64
CA ARG A 125 13.44 25.04 15.40
C ARG A 125 14.00 26.21 14.59
N GLY A 126 13.90 26.11 13.26
CA GLY A 126 14.13 27.22 12.34
C GLY A 126 12.86 27.55 11.54
N GLU A 127 13.00 28.25 10.41
CA GLU A 127 11.90 28.48 9.45
C GLU A 127 11.36 27.15 8.88
N LYS A 128 12.23 26.15 8.74
CA LYS A 128 11.87 24.78 8.38
C LYS A 128 12.03 23.86 9.59
N GLN A 129 11.07 22.96 9.79
CA GLN A 129 11.20 21.88 10.78
C GLN A 129 12.11 20.79 10.20
N VAL A 130 13.22 20.53 10.89
CA VAL A 130 14.23 19.55 10.48
C VAL A 130 14.74 18.82 11.71
N PHE A 131 15.06 17.54 11.52
CA PHE A 131 15.84 16.77 12.48
C PHE A 131 17.28 16.66 11.97
N GLN A 132 18.26 17.04 12.79
CA GLN A 132 19.67 16.98 12.44
C GLN A 132 20.46 16.25 13.52
N ASN A 133 21.49 15.50 13.11
CA ASN A 133 22.45 14.90 14.02
C ASN A 133 23.81 15.59 13.96
N ASP A 134 24.73 15.20 14.84
CA ASP A 134 26.07 15.78 14.96
C ASP A 134 26.97 15.54 13.74
N LYS A 135 26.55 14.65 12.82
CA LYS A 135 27.25 14.31 11.57
C LYS A 135 26.71 15.10 10.37
N ASP A 136 25.98 16.18 10.61
CA ASP A 136 25.30 17.00 9.61
C ASP A 136 24.27 16.25 8.74
N SER A 137 23.83 15.07 9.18
CA SER A 137 22.73 14.33 8.54
C SER A 137 21.40 14.98 8.92
N LYS A 138 20.56 15.25 7.92
CA LYS A 138 19.28 15.98 8.04
C LYS A 138 18.10 15.16 7.54
N ILE A 139 17.04 15.12 8.33
CA ILE A 139 15.73 14.57 7.97
C ILE A 139 14.78 15.76 7.87
N GLU A 140 14.44 16.12 6.63
CA GLU A 140 13.49 17.16 6.27
C GLU A 140 12.47 16.61 5.26
N MET A 141 11.51 17.45 4.86
CA MET A 141 10.51 17.10 3.85
C MET A 141 11.18 16.63 2.55
N ASP A 142 10.57 15.65 1.89
CA ASP A 142 11.02 15.03 0.64
C ASP A 142 12.33 14.21 0.71
N VAL A 143 12.94 14.09 1.90
CA VAL A 143 14.10 13.21 2.10
C VAL A 143 13.64 11.75 2.18
N GLN A 144 14.35 10.87 1.46
CA GLN A 144 14.16 9.43 1.60
C GLN A 144 14.86 8.92 2.85
N VAL A 145 14.16 8.16 3.69
CA VAL A 145 14.66 7.62 4.95
C VAL A 145 14.46 6.11 4.96
N ARG A 146 15.53 5.38 5.28
CA ARG A 146 15.50 3.96 5.59
C ARG A 146 15.15 3.76 7.06
N PHE A 147 14.12 2.98 7.34
CA PHE A 147 13.64 2.71 8.69
C PHE A 147 13.29 1.24 8.85
N LYS A 148 13.27 0.79 10.10
CA LYS A 148 12.80 -0.55 10.47
C LYS A 148 11.38 -0.46 11.01
N VAL A 149 10.50 -1.36 10.56
CA VAL A 149 9.12 -1.44 11.03
C VAL A 149 9.08 -2.04 12.44
N LEU A 150 8.61 -1.27 13.42
CA LEU A 150 8.34 -1.75 14.79
C LEU A 150 6.99 -2.45 14.90
N GLY A 151 6.01 -1.98 14.15
CA GLY A 151 4.67 -2.54 14.12
C GLY A 151 3.83 -1.94 13.00
N ALA A 152 2.87 -2.71 12.51
CA ALA A 152 1.92 -2.28 11.51
C ALA A 152 0.52 -2.73 11.92
N LYS A 153 -0.47 -1.84 11.80
CA LYS A 153 -1.87 -2.11 12.13
C LYS A 153 -2.75 -1.70 10.96
N TRP A 154 -3.60 -2.61 10.50
CA TRP A 154 -4.64 -2.31 9.52
C TRP A 154 -5.80 -1.58 10.20
N ILE A 155 -6.24 -0.48 9.60
CA ILE A 155 -7.38 0.32 10.02
C ILE A 155 -8.51 0.09 9.01
N GLU A 156 -9.53 -0.66 9.43
CA GLU A 156 -10.61 -1.12 8.54
C GLU A 156 -11.40 0.05 7.92
N THR A 157 -11.70 1.07 8.73
CA THR A 157 -12.47 2.25 8.31
C THR A 157 -11.80 3.06 7.21
N GLU A 158 -10.47 3.08 7.18
CA GLU A 158 -9.68 3.83 6.18
C GLU A 158 -9.14 2.91 5.07
N SER A 159 -9.21 1.59 5.28
CA SER A 159 -8.56 0.57 4.46
C SER A 159 -7.08 0.87 4.24
N GLN A 160 -6.38 1.20 5.33
CA GLN A 160 -4.98 1.62 5.31
C GLN A 160 -4.20 1.06 6.51
N TYR A 161 -2.88 0.90 6.35
CA TYR A 161 -1.97 0.58 7.44
C TYR A 161 -1.49 1.85 8.14
N GLN A 162 -1.51 1.80 9.48
CA GLN A 162 -0.70 2.67 10.33
C GLN A 162 0.56 1.91 10.74
N VAL A 163 1.72 2.49 10.44
CA VAL A 163 3.01 1.85 10.68
C VAL A 163 3.83 2.68 11.64
N LEU A 164 4.42 2.02 12.63
CA LEU A 164 5.41 2.60 13.53
C LEU A 164 6.79 2.16 13.08
N GLY A 165 7.69 3.13 12.87
CA GLY A 165 9.07 2.89 12.47
C GLY A 165 10.08 3.26 13.55
N THR A 166 11.31 2.78 13.36
CA THR A 166 12.49 3.18 14.13
C THR A 166 13.69 3.41 13.23
N LEU A 167 14.56 4.33 13.63
CA LEU A 167 15.90 4.54 13.08
C LEU A 167 16.98 3.95 14.01
N GLU A 168 16.59 3.31 15.11
CA GLU A 168 17.52 2.59 15.98
C GLU A 168 18.03 1.33 15.26
N GLY A 169 19.34 1.25 15.04
CA GLY A 169 20.03 0.13 14.42
C GLY A 169 21.03 0.59 13.36
N ASP A 170 21.82 -0.37 12.86
CA ASP A 170 22.86 -0.06 11.89
C ASP A 170 22.27 0.23 10.50
N TYR A 171 22.87 1.19 9.80
CA TYR A 171 22.53 1.58 8.41
C TYR A 171 21.10 2.08 8.18
N LEU A 172 20.43 2.57 9.23
CA LEU A 172 19.14 3.29 9.16
C LEU A 172 19.36 4.81 9.14
N GLY A 173 18.35 5.56 8.67
CA GLY A 173 18.42 7.02 8.53
C GLY A 173 18.22 7.50 7.09
N PRO A 174 18.46 8.80 6.82
CA PRO A 174 18.29 9.40 5.51
C PRO A 174 19.27 8.79 4.48
N ILE A 175 18.77 8.63 3.26
CA ILE A 175 19.53 8.11 2.12
C ILE A 175 19.81 9.30 1.19
N TYR A 176 21.07 9.72 1.13
CA TYR A 176 21.51 10.68 0.13
C TYR A 176 21.95 9.91 -1.11
N ARG A 177 21.20 10.04 -2.21
CA ARG A 177 21.72 9.64 -3.52
C ARG A 177 22.83 10.61 -3.85
N GLY A 178 24.08 10.17 -3.78
CA GLY A 178 25.19 10.93 -4.35
C GLY A 178 24.88 11.18 -5.82
N GLU A 179 24.80 12.44 -6.22
CA GLU A 179 24.90 12.78 -7.64
C GLU A 179 26.21 12.19 -8.13
N SER A 180 26.11 11.11 -8.93
CA SER A 180 27.23 10.69 -9.75
C SER A 180 27.38 11.78 -10.81
N LYS A 181 28.17 12.81 -10.48
CA LYS A 181 28.69 13.76 -11.45
C LYS A 181 29.61 12.97 -12.38
N PHE A 182 29.04 12.50 -13.48
CA PHE A 182 29.78 12.18 -14.70
C PHE A 182 29.85 13.44 -15.55
#